data_AF-C7FC92-F1
#
_entry.id   AF-C7FC92-F1
#
_cell.length_a   1.000
_cell.length_b   1.000
_cell.length_c   1.000
_cell.angle_alpha   90.00
_cell.angle_beta   90.00
_cell.angle_gamma   90.00
#
_symmetry.space_group_name_H-M   'P 1'
#
loop_
_entity.id
_entity.type
_entity.pdbx_description
1 polymer ?
#
loop_
_entity_poly.entity_id
_entity_poly.type
_entity_poly.pdbx_seq_one_letter_code
_entity_poly.pdbx_strand_id
1 'polypeptide(L)'
;MKLQIGTPPFEIEAVLDTGSELIWTQCLPCLHCYDQKAPIFDPSKSSTFKETRCNTPDHSCSYKIVYDDKSYTQGTLATETVTIHSTSGVP
;
A
#
# COMPACT_ATOMS: atom_id res chain seq x y z
N MET A 1 -4.14 12.82 2.84
CA MET A 1 -4.40 13.18 1.43
C MET A 1 -5.21 12.08 0.77
N LYS A 2 -5.95 12.37 -0.29
CA LYS A 2 -6.60 11.34 -1.12
C LYS A 2 -5.73 11.02 -2.33
N LEU A 3 -5.55 9.75 -2.61
CA LEU A 3 -4.91 9.25 -3.83
C LEU A 3 -5.62 7.98 -4.28
N GLN A 4 -5.33 7.51 -5.50
CA GLN A 4 -5.95 6.29 -6.02
C GLN A 4 -4.91 5.21 -6.26
N ILE A 5 -5.31 3.95 -6.03
CA ILE A 5 -4.52 2.77 -6.35
C ILE A 5 -5.35 1.77 -7.14
N GLY A 6 -4.69 0.95 -7.96
CA GLY A 6 -5.32 -0.16 -8.67
C GLY A 6 -6.00 0.20 -9.99
N THR A 7 -6.41 -0.85 -10.69
CA THR A 7 -7.16 -0.78 -11.95
C THR A 7 -8.38 -1.70 -11.88
N PRO A 8 -9.62 -1.18 -11.80
CA PRO A 8 -9.98 0.24 -11.86
C PRO A 8 -9.50 1.04 -10.62
N PRO A 9 -9.35 2.38 -10.72
CA PRO A 9 -8.87 3.20 -9.62
C PRO A 9 -9.74 3.10 -8.36
N PHE A 10 -9.10 2.84 -7.23
CA PHE A 10 -9.70 2.78 -5.90
C PHE A 10 -9.14 3.89 -5.02
N GLU A 11 -9.99 4.75 -4.47
CA GLU A 11 -9.57 5.86 -3.61
C GLU A 11 -9.12 5.37 -2.23
N ILE A 12 -7.97 5.85 -1.77
CA ILE A 12 -7.46 5.62 -0.41
C ILE A 12 -7.10 6.95 0.27
N GLU A 13 -7.06 6.91 1.60
CA GLU A 13 -6.48 7.98 2.42
C GLU A 13 -5.04 7.63 2.79
N ALA A 14 -4.11 8.56 2.53
CA ALA A 14 -2.69 8.38 2.78
C ALA A 14 -2.09 9.55 3.56
N VAL A 15 -0.99 9.28 4.26
CA VAL A 15 -0.13 10.28 4.92
C VAL A 15 1.15 10.41 4.09
N LEU A 16 1.60 11.65 3.84
CA LEU A 16 2.93 11.86 3.26
C LEU A 16 3.95 11.84 4.40
N ASP A 17 4.75 10.79 4.41
CA ASP A 17 5.81 10.60 5.39
C ASP A 17 7.17 10.67 4.69
N THR A 18 7.91 11.75 4.91
CA THR A 18 9.27 11.91 4.37
C THR A 18 10.34 11.25 5.25
N GLY A 19 9.95 10.68 6.39
CA GLY A 19 10.85 10.04 7.36
C GLY A 19 11.03 8.53 7.16
N SER A 20 10.39 7.94 6.14
CA SER A 20 10.47 6.50 5.87
C SER A 20 10.68 6.19 4.38
N GLU A 21 11.14 4.98 4.08
CA GLU A 21 11.59 4.57 2.73
C GLU A 21 10.54 3.80 1.92
N LEU A 22 9.41 3.42 2.52
CA LEU A 22 8.41 2.53 1.91
C LEU A 22 6.99 3.09 2.02
N ILE A 23 6.27 3.02 0.91
CA ILE A 23 4.83 3.31 0.84
C ILE A 23 4.07 2.01 1.15
N TRP A 24 3.09 2.09 2.04
CA TRP A 24 2.23 0.96 2.38
C TRP A 24 0.78 1.40 2.58
N THR A 25 -0.15 0.46 2.41
CA THR A 25 -1.58 0.63 2.70
C THR A 25 -2.14 -0.69 3.24
N GLN A 26 -3.22 -0.63 4.03
CA GLN A 26 -3.91 -1.84 4.47
C GLN A 26 -4.66 -2.46 3.29
N CYS A 27 -4.54 -3.78 3.14
CA CYS A 27 -5.20 -4.53 2.08
C CYS A 27 -5.93 -5.77 2.61
N LEU A 28 -6.89 -6.28 1.84
CA LEU A 28 -7.61 -7.51 2.15
C LEU A 28 -6.82 -8.76 1.66
N PRO A 29 -6.89 -9.88 2.38
CA PRO A 29 -7.46 -10.03 3.73
C PRO A 29 -6.59 -9.36 4.79
N CYS A 30 -7.23 -8.57 5.65
CA CYS A 30 -6.58 -7.89 6.77
C CYS A 30 -6.78 -8.73 8.04
N LEU A 31 -5.73 -9.45 8.47
CA LEU A 31 -5.81 -10.33 9.65
C LEU A 31 -5.51 -9.60 10.97
N HIS A 32 -4.52 -8.71 10.97
CA HIS A 32 -4.03 -7.98 12.14
C HIS A 32 -3.72 -6.54 11.75
N CYS A 33 -4.76 -5.75 11.49
CA CYS A 33 -4.58 -4.35 11.10
C CYS A 33 -5.39 -3.43 12.00
N TYR A 34 -5.11 -2.13 11.92
CA TYR A 34 -5.76 -1.14 12.75
C TYR A 34 -7.12 -0.75 12.19
N ASP A 35 -7.99 -0.25 13.05
CA ASP A 35 -9.31 0.23 12.66
C ASP A 35 -9.19 1.48 11.77
N GLN A 36 -9.39 1.27 10.47
CA GLN A 36 -9.38 2.32 9.47
C GLN A 36 -10.81 2.69 9.08
N LYS A 37 -11.10 4.00 9.06
CA LYS A 37 -12.41 4.51 8.62
C LYS A 37 -12.58 4.44 7.10
N ALA A 38 -11.52 4.75 6.36
CA ALA A 38 -11.52 4.66 4.90
C ALA A 38 -11.58 3.19 4.44
N PRO A 39 -12.19 2.90 3.28
CA PRO A 39 -12.22 1.55 2.71
C PRO A 39 -10.83 0.89 2.58
N ILE A 40 -10.75 -0.41 2.88
CA ILE A 40 -9.53 -1.21 2.74
C ILE A 40 -9.42 -1.71 1.30
N PHE A 41 -8.23 -1.60 0.71
CA PHE A 41 -7.99 -2.00 -0.66
C PHE A 41 -8.09 -3.53 -0.84
N ASP A 42 -8.79 -3.99 -1.86
CA ASP A 42 -8.89 -5.40 -2.21
C ASP A 42 -7.99 -5.70 -3.43
N PRO A 43 -6.79 -6.26 -3.23
CA PRO A 43 -5.85 -6.47 -4.32
C PRO A 43 -6.38 -7.45 -5.38
N SER A 44 -7.32 -8.34 -5.02
CA SER A 44 -7.92 -9.28 -5.97
C SER A 44 -8.83 -8.60 -7.00
N LYS A 45 -9.24 -7.35 -6.74
CA LYS A 45 -10.10 -6.56 -7.63
C LYS A 45 -9.32 -5.65 -8.57
N SER A 46 -8.00 -5.59 -8.45
CA SER A 46 -7.15 -4.78 -9.31
C SER A 46 -6.45 -5.64 -10.36
N SER A 47 -6.58 -5.28 -11.63
CA SER A 47 -5.90 -5.97 -12.73
C SER A 47 -4.41 -5.62 -12.85
N THR A 48 -3.95 -4.57 -12.17
CA THR A 48 -2.55 -4.14 -12.16
C THR A 48 -1.79 -4.53 -10.90
N PHE A 49 -2.47 -5.14 -9.93
CA PHE A 49 -1.82 -5.69 -8.75
C PHE A 49 -0.89 -6.84 -9.14
N LYS A 50 0.34 -6.81 -8.63
CA LYS A 50 1.28 -7.92 -8.77
C LYS A 50 2.16 -8.05 -7.54
N GLU A 51 2.03 -9.17 -6.84
CA GLU A 51 2.91 -9.51 -5.73
C GLU A 51 4.37 -9.69 -6.22
N THR A 52 5.32 -9.12 -5.50
CA THR A 52 6.74 -9.24 -5.81
C THR A 52 7.22 -10.63 -5.41
N ARG A 53 7.89 -11.32 -6.35
CA ARG A 53 8.44 -12.66 -6.13
C ARG A 53 9.92 -12.59 -5.75
N CYS A 54 10.29 -13.21 -4.62
CA CYS A 54 11.66 -13.28 -4.12
C CYS A 54 12.21 -14.71 -4.18
N ASN A 55 13.54 -14.86 -4.02
CA ASN A 55 14.19 -16.18 -3.93
C ASN A 55 14.08 -16.75 -2.51
N THR A 56 12.84 -16.99 -2.08
CA THR A 56 12.49 -17.63 -0.79
C THR A 56 11.68 -18.90 -1.06
N PRO A 57 11.58 -19.85 -0.10
CA PRO A 57 10.82 -21.09 -0.30
C PRO A 57 9.34 -20.89 -0.66
N ASP A 58 8.73 -19.80 -0.18
CA ASP A 58 7.34 -19.41 -0.48
C ASP A 58 7.23 -18.35 -1.59
N HIS A 59 8.37 -17.95 -2.17
CA HIS A 59 8.52 -16.87 -3.14
C HIS A 59 7.99 -15.49 -2.70
N SER A 60 7.73 -15.27 -1.41
CA SER A 60 7.24 -13.99 -0.91
C SER A 60 8.37 -13.02 -0.58
N CYS A 61 8.15 -11.74 -0.83
CA CYS A 61 9.05 -10.66 -0.42
C CYS A 61 8.50 -9.98 0.84
N SER A 62 8.69 -10.59 2.01
CA SER A 62 8.22 -10.02 3.26
C SER A 62 8.97 -8.74 3.64
N TYR A 63 8.26 -7.74 4.19
CA TYR A 63 8.84 -6.52 4.75
C TYR A 63 8.32 -6.26 6.17
N LYS A 64 9.09 -5.50 6.94
CA LYS A 64 8.68 -4.95 8.24
C LYS A 64 9.32 -3.58 8.44
N ILE A 65 8.50 -2.60 8.80
CA ILE A 65 8.94 -1.25 9.18
C ILE A 65 8.56 -1.06 10.64
N VAL A 66 9.48 -0.53 11.44
CA VAL A 66 9.22 -0.13 12.83
C VAL A 66 9.55 1.36 12.93
N TYR A 67 8.57 2.15 13.33
CA TYR A 67 8.69 3.59 13.52
C TYR A 67 9.29 3.93 14.90
N ASP A 68 9.69 5.19 15.09
CA ASP A 68 10.32 5.66 16.33
C ASP A 68 9.40 5.50 17.56
N ASP A 69 8.10 5.72 17.35
CA ASP A 69 7.03 5.56 18.36
C ASP A 69 6.71 4.09 18.70
N LYS A 70 7.46 3.15 18.11
CA LYS A 70 7.32 1.69 18.25
C LYS A 70 6.09 1.10 17.55
N SER A 71 5.33 1.90 16.82
CA SER A 71 4.37 1.35 15.86
C SER A 71 5.10 0.63 14.73
N TYR A 72 4.41 -0.29 14.05
CA TYR A 72 5.01 -1.06 12.97
C TYR A 72 3.99 -1.45 11.92
N THR A 73 4.49 -1.74 10.73
CA THR A 73 3.73 -2.38 9.65
C THR A 73 4.55 -3.55 9.09
N GLN A 74 3.86 -4.58 8.62
CA GLN A 74 4.48 -5.74 7.98
C GLN A 74 3.54 -6.33 6.94
N GLY A 75 4.11 -6.97 5.92
CA GLY A 75 3.36 -7.62 4.87
C GLY A 75 4.28 -8.12 3.76
N THR A 76 3.72 -8.32 2.58
CA THR A 76 4.48 -8.71 1.38
C THR A 76 4.57 -7.53 0.42
N LEU A 77 5.74 -7.33 -0.19
CA LEU A 77 5.95 -6.31 -1.22
C LEU A 77 5.15 -6.66 -2.48
N ALA A 78 4.61 -5.63 -3.12
CA ALA A 78 3.89 -5.75 -4.37
C ALA A 78 4.09 -4.48 -5.21
N THR A 79 3.80 -4.59 -6.49
CA THR A 79 3.67 -3.46 -7.41
C THR A 79 2.21 -3.21 -7.71
N GLU A 80 1.83 -1.93 -7.81
CA GLU A 80 0.49 -1.50 -8.14
C GLU A 80 0.54 -0.14 -8.86
N THR A 81 -0.48 0.17 -9.64
CA THR A 81 -0.70 1.48 -10.24
C THR A 81 -1.14 2.47 -9.17
N VAL A 82 -0.42 3.59 -9.06
CA VAL A 82 -0.73 4.69 -8.14
C VAL A 82 -1.02 5.95 -8.95
N THR A 83 -2.13 6.63 -8.64
CA THR A 83 -2.53 7.89 -9.27
C THR A 83 -2.63 8.99 -8.24
N ILE A 84 -1.88 10.08 -8.49
CA ILE A 84 -1.91 11.32 -7.70
C ILE A 84 -2.47 12.41 -8.62
N HIS A 85 -3.58 13.02 -8.22
CA HIS A 85 -4.21 14.08 -9.00
C HIS A 85 -3.51 15.42 -8.75
N SER A 86 -3.14 16.11 -9.82
CA SER A 86 -2.65 17.49 -9.77
C SER A 86 -3.80 18.46 -10.01
N THR A 87 -3.87 19.53 -9.21
CA THR A 87 -4.85 20.60 -9.40
C THR A 87 -4.38 21.69 -10.36
N SER A 88 -3.08 21.74 -10.65
CA SER A 88 -2.48 22.75 -11.56
C SER A 88 -2.14 22.17 -12.94
N GLY A 89 -1.99 20.85 -13.06
CA GLY A 89 -1.59 20.19 -14.31
C GLY A 89 -0.14 20.49 -14.74
N VAL A 90 0.62 21.22 -13.93
CA VAL A 90 2.05 21.47 -14.14
C VAL A 90 2.84 20.37 -13.42
N PRO A 91 3.74 19.65 -14.09
CA PRO A 91 4.66 18.70 -13.46
C PRO A 91 5.53 19.33 -12.37
#